data_AF-A0A9E2ZFV3-F1
#
_entry.id   AF-A0A9E2ZFV3-F1
#
_cell.length_a   1.000
_cell.length_b   1.000
_cell.length_c   1.000
_cell.angle_alpha   90.00
_cell.angle_beta   90.00
_cell.angle_gamma   90.00
#
_symmetry.space_group_name_H-M   'P 1'
#
loop_
_entity.id
_entity.type
_entity.pdbx_description
1 polymer ?
#
loop_
_entity_poly.entity_id
_entity_poly.type
_entity_poly.pdbx_seq_one_letter_code
_entity_poly.pdbx_strand_id
1 'polypeptide(L)'
;MLEEDPKQKGDAAEELLRRALLDHSSGVAVSLRVGGLPVSEAVTVIFHGRRDLGTLQTYVARGARGAGMTVSANELLRVPCDLDLADAGDRQEAERLYVEQATALRDALVGADVVLDVWREPLVELIGADVAVDHSVQLSVRLPAHRLLPTALVARDAQLLVTPVCSARTLAKGQPPMGIACAQQDLTRVYPLADDPQRCVEDFLEAAADHARALAERLEHQEASVERFLELSEDQFPTAG
;
A
#
# COMPACT_ATOMS: atom_id res chain seq x y z
N MET A 1 22.73 -23.47 -19.68
CA MET A 1 22.17 -22.19 -19.21
C MET A 1 21.23 -22.53 -18.08
N LEU A 2 21.59 -22.21 -16.85
CA LEU A 2 20.72 -22.40 -15.68
C LEU A 2 19.87 -21.13 -15.54
N GLU A 3 18.56 -21.29 -15.66
CA GLU A 3 17.58 -20.23 -15.48
C GLU A 3 17.54 -19.84 -14.00
N GLU A 4 17.82 -18.57 -13.70
CA GLU A 4 17.63 -18.00 -12.36
C GLU A 4 16.14 -17.89 -12.05
N ASP A 5 15.69 -18.60 -11.01
CA ASP A 5 14.31 -18.56 -10.51
C ASP A 5 13.98 -17.17 -9.93
N PRO A 6 12.99 -16.44 -10.48
CA PRO A 6 12.63 -15.10 -10.02
C PRO A 6 12.04 -15.07 -8.59
N LYS A 7 11.72 -16.22 -8.00
CA LYS A 7 11.25 -16.32 -6.60
C LYS A 7 12.37 -16.18 -5.55
N GLN A 8 13.64 -16.42 -5.90
CA GLN A 8 14.75 -16.38 -4.94
C GLN A 8 15.22 -14.96 -4.56
N LYS A 9 15.00 -13.95 -5.42
CA LYS A 9 15.44 -12.57 -5.16
C LYS A 9 14.58 -11.84 -4.11
N GLY A 10 13.30 -12.22 -3.95
CA GLY A 10 12.40 -11.67 -2.94
C GLY A 10 12.72 -12.17 -1.52
N ASP A 11 13.00 -13.48 -1.39
CA ASP A 11 13.27 -14.14 -0.11
C ASP A 11 14.65 -13.76 0.45
N ALA A 12 15.64 -13.52 -0.43
CA ALA A 12 16.95 -13.00 -0.03
C ALA A 12 16.88 -11.56 0.51
N ALA A 13 16.06 -10.70 -0.10
CA ALA A 13 15.87 -9.32 0.38
C ALA A 13 15.10 -9.28 1.71
N GLU A 14 14.10 -10.15 1.87
CA GLU A 14 13.33 -10.28 3.11
C GLU A 14 14.15 -10.90 4.25
N GLU A 15 15.01 -11.88 3.97
CA GLU A 15 15.94 -12.46 4.94
C GLU A 15 17.09 -11.48 5.28
N LEU A 16 17.55 -10.68 4.32
CA LEU A 16 18.49 -9.59 4.58
C LEU A 16 17.88 -8.47 5.42
N LEU A 17 16.59 -8.19 5.26
CA LEU A 17 15.81 -7.27 6.10
C LEU A 17 15.55 -7.88 7.49
N ARG A 18 15.23 -9.17 7.58
CA ARG A 18 15.03 -9.88 8.84
C ARG A 18 16.33 -9.92 9.67
N ARG A 19 17.47 -10.27 9.05
CA ARG A 19 18.80 -10.20 9.68
C ARG A 19 19.18 -8.78 10.06
N ALA A 20 18.81 -7.79 9.25
CA ALA A 20 19.01 -6.37 9.55
C ALA A 20 18.37 -5.93 10.85
N LEU A 21 17.12 -6.35 11.07
CA LEU A 21 16.30 -5.93 12.19
C LEU A 21 16.76 -6.60 13.50
N LEU A 22 17.58 -7.65 13.40
CA LEU A 22 18.01 -8.48 14.52
C LEU A 22 19.44 -8.16 15.01
N ASP A 23 20.31 -7.55 14.19
CA ASP A 23 21.68 -7.23 14.62
C ASP A 23 21.78 -5.82 15.22
N HIS A 24 21.72 -5.74 16.55
CA HIS A 24 21.77 -4.48 17.31
C HIS A 24 23.10 -3.70 17.19
N SER A 25 24.13 -4.30 16.58
CA SER A 25 25.47 -3.68 16.46
C SER A 25 25.68 -2.88 15.16
N SER A 26 24.88 -3.11 14.13
CA SER A 26 25.01 -2.49 12.79
C SER A 26 23.89 -1.48 12.44
N GLY A 27 22.81 -1.45 13.22
CA GLY A 27 21.63 -0.63 12.97
C GLY A 27 21.21 0.24 14.14
N VAL A 28 20.49 1.33 13.86
CA VAL A 28 19.83 2.20 14.83
C VAL A 28 18.38 2.38 14.41
N ALA A 29 17.44 2.19 15.33
CA ALA A 29 16.03 2.42 15.11
C ALA A 29 15.48 3.50 16.04
N VAL A 30 14.70 4.43 15.49
CA VAL A 30 13.97 5.46 16.24
C VAL A 30 12.50 5.36 15.88
N SER A 31 11.64 5.33 16.90
CA SER A 31 10.19 5.25 16.73
C SER A 31 9.49 6.56 17.11
N LEU A 32 8.58 7.01 16.26
CA LEU A 32 7.67 8.13 16.50
C LEU A 32 6.23 7.61 16.53
N ARG A 33 5.55 7.80 17.66
CA ARG A 33 4.11 7.51 17.78
C ARG A 33 3.30 8.66 17.20
N VAL A 34 2.30 8.32 16.38
CA VAL A 34 1.24 9.23 15.92
C VAL A 34 -0.08 8.68 16.44
N GLY A 35 -0.84 9.47 17.21
CA GLY A 35 -2.10 9.03 17.82
C GLY A 35 -3.20 10.05 17.66
N GLY A 36 -4.42 9.69 18.07
CA GLY A 36 -5.61 10.53 17.86
C GLY A 36 -6.09 10.51 16.42
N LEU A 37 -5.81 9.42 15.71
CA LEU A 37 -6.22 9.21 14.34
C LEU A 37 -7.67 8.71 14.30
N PRO A 38 -8.60 9.34 13.55
CA PRO A 38 -10.02 8.98 13.57
C PRO A 38 -10.31 7.55 13.08
N VAL A 39 -9.53 7.02 12.14
CA VAL A 39 -9.72 5.67 11.57
C VAL A 39 -8.71 4.69 12.17
N SER A 40 -7.42 5.04 12.16
CA SER A 40 -6.36 4.12 12.60
C SER A 40 -6.16 4.09 14.12
N GLU A 41 -6.74 5.01 14.87
CA GLU A 41 -6.48 5.33 16.29
C GLU A 41 -5.04 5.80 16.57
N ALA A 42 -4.07 4.96 16.22
CA ALA A 42 -2.65 5.25 16.30
C ALA A 42 -1.84 4.45 15.28
N VAL A 43 -0.71 5.01 14.86
CA VAL A 43 0.35 4.34 14.11
C VAL A 43 1.71 4.68 14.71
N THR A 44 2.72 3.87 14.40
CA THR A 44 4.10 4.13 14.77
C THR A 44 4.96 4.20 13.52
N VAL A 45 5.64 5.33 13.36
CA VAL A 45 6.68 5.51 12.34
C VAL A 45 7.99 4.97 12.92
N ILE A 46 8.71 4.19 12.12
CA ILE A 46 10.01 3.62 12.50
C ILE A 46 11.03 4.07 11.46
N PHE A 47 12.01 4.85 11.90
CA PHE A 47 13.20 5.21 11.13
C PHE A 47 14.30 4.21 11.46
N HIS A 48 14.75 3.46 10.46
CA HIS A 48 15.75 2.42 10.62
C HIS A 48 16.99 2.75 9.79
N GLY A 49 18.05 3.21 10.46
CA GLY A 49 19.35 3.47 9.87
C GLY A 49 20.24 2.23 9.95
N ARG A 50 20.81 1.81 8.82
CA ARG A 50 21.74 0.69 8.71
C ARG A 50 23.10 1.15 8.26
N ARG A 51 24.10 0.99 9.12
CA ARG A 51 25.48 1.40 8.81
C ARG A 51 26.12 0.48 7.77
N ASP A 52 25.80 -0.81 7.82
CA ASP A 52 26.34 -1.83 6.91
C ASP A 52 25.82 -1.69 5.47
N LEU A 53 24.59 -1.17 5.31
CA LEU A 53 24.02 -0.88 3.99
C LEU A 53 24.19 0.58 3.56
N GLY A 54 24.53 1.48 4.47
CA GLY A 54 24.57 2.92 4.18
C GLY A 54 23.20 3.51 3.84
N THR A 55 22.12 2.93 4.37
CA THR A 55 20.74 3.33 4.06
C THR A 55 19.95 3.67 5.31
N LEU A 56 19.06 4.65 5.21
CA LEU A 56 17.98 4.87 6.16
C LEU A 56 16.66 4.49 5.50
N GLN A 57 15.86 3.67 6.18
CA GLN A 57 14.57 3.22 5.71
C GLN A 57 13.47 3.61 6.70
N THR A 58 12.40 4.20 6.19
CA THR A 58 11.21 4.55 6.97
C THR A 58 10.10 3.52 6.79
N TYR A 59 9.48 3.14 7.90
CA TYR A 59 8.33 2.22 7.96
C TYR A 59 7.20 2.80 8.80
N VAL A 60 5.98 2.33 8.55
CA VAL A 60 4.81 2.62 9.38
C VAL A 60 4.18 1.30 9.82
N ALA A 61 3.92 1.19 11.12
CA ALA A 61 3.25 0.04 11.73
C ALA A 61 1.95 0.49 12.40
N ARG A 62 0.96 -0.42 12.45
CA ARG A 62 -0.30 -0.19 13.16
C ARG A 62 -0.07 -0.09 14.67
N GLY A 63 -0.80 0.83 15.31
CA GLY A 63 -0.90 0.96 16.76
C GLY A 63 0.26 1.72 17.38
N ALA A 64 0.19 1.87 18.70
CA ALA A 64 1.26 2.47 19.49
C ALA A 64 2.31 1.41 19.85
N ARG A 65 3.50 1.51 19.25
CA ARG A 65 4.67 0.68 19.56
C ARG A 65 5.68 1.54 20.31
N GLY A 66 6.10 1.05 21.47
CA GLY A 66 7.10 1.70 22.31
C GLY A 66 8.53 1.25 21.97
N ALA A 67 9.51 1.97 22.50
CA ALA A 67 10.92 1.58 22.40
C ALA A 67 11.14 0.17 22.99
N GLY A 68 11.95 -0.64 22.32
CA GLY A 68 12.27 -2.02 22.73
C GLY A 68 11.22 -3.07 22.36
N MET A 69 10.09 -2.68 21.77
CA MET A 69 9.11 -3.63 21.24
C MET A 69 9.61 -4.23 19.91
N THR A 70 9.53 -5.55 19.78
CA THR A 70 9.75 -6.23 18.50
C THR A 70 8.52 -6.06 17.62
N VAL A 71 8.75 -5.72 16.35
CA VAL A 71 7.71 -5.61 15.31
C VAL A 71 8.08 -6.58 14.21
N SER A 72 7.15 -7.42 13.78
CA SER A 72 7.44 -8.40 12.73
C SER A 72 7.41 -7.73 11.35
N ALA A 73 8.15 -8.31 10.40
CA ALA A 73 8.28 -7.72 9.05
C ALA A 73 6.92 -7.55 8.34
N ASN A 74 5.97 -8.44 8.58
CA ASN A 74 4.60 -8.36 8.03
C ASN A 74 3.73 -7.26 8.68
N GLU A 75 4.21 -6.61 9.74
CA GLU A 75 3.57 -5.45 10.37
C GLU A 75 4.19 -4.11 9.90
N LEU A 76 5.25 -4.14 9.09
CA LEU A 76 5.98 -2.96 8.63
C LEU A 76 5.59 -2.58 7.19
N LEU A 77 4.80 -1.52 7.05
CA LEU A 77 4.57 -0.89 5.75
C LEU A 77 5.76 0.01 5.39
N ARG A 78 6.50 -0.35 4.33
CA ARG A 78 7.53 0.50 3.75
C ARG A 78 6.89 1.72 3.06
N VAL A 79 7.26 2.93 3.48
CA VAL A 79 6.79 4.18 2.85
C VAL A 79 7.76 4.66 1.76
N PRO A 80 7.33 5.39 0.73
CA PRO A 80 8.21 5.81 -0.36
C PRO A 80 9.04 7.07 -0.04
N CYS A 81 9.24 7.41 1.24
CA CYS A 81 9.98 8.60 1.66
C CYS A 81 10.85 8.27 2.90
N ASP A 82 12.16 8.38 2.74
CA ASP A 82 13.12 8.18 3.83
C ASP A 82 13.53 9.52 4.45
N LEU A 83 13.98 9.46 5.71
CA LEU A 83 14.62 10.61 6.35
C LEU A 83 15.95 10.89 5.66
N ASP A 84 16.17 12.14 5.25
CA ASP A 84 17.41 12.59 4.62
C ASP A 84 18.08 13.67 5.47
N LEU A 85 19.19 13.32 6.10
CA LEU A 85 19.98 14.25 6.93
C LEU A 85 21.29 14.65 6.27
N ALA A 86 21.49 14.32 4.99
CA ALA A 86 22.79 14.47 4.32
C ALA A 86 23.24 15.94 4.19
N ASP A 87 22.29 16.87 4.11
CA ASP A 87 22.57 18.31 3.98
C ASP A 87 22.96 18.98 5.31
N ALA A 88 22.90 18.27 6.44
CA ALA A 88 23.31 18.83 7.73
C ALA A 88 24.83 19.01 7.82
N GLY A 89 25.29 20.24 8.05
CA GLY A 89 26.69 20.55 8.28
C GLY A 89 27.19 20.18 9.68
N ASP A 90 26.27 20.03 10.63
CA ASP A 90 26.58 19.60 12.00
C ASP A 90 25.44 18.80 12.65
N ARG A 91 25.70 18.32 13.87
CA ARG A 91 24.72 17.55 14.66
C ARG A 91 23.45 18.34 14.96
N GLN A 92 23.57 19.63 15.27
CA GLN A 92 22.41 20.45 15.65
C GLN A 92 21.51 20.67 14.43
N GLU A 93 22.10 20.85 13.25
CA GLU A 93 21.39 20.91 11.99
C GLU A 93 20.71 19.59 11.64
N ALA A 94 21.39 18.47 11.84
CA ALA A 94 20.79 17.14 11.66
C ALA A 94 19.58 16.93 12.59
N GLU A 95 19.68 17.37 13.86
CA GLU A 95 18.57 17.32 14.81
C GLU A 95 17.40 18.21 14.37
N ARG A 96 17.66 19.40 13.81
CA ARG A 96 16.61 20.28 13.24
C ARG A 96 15.93 19.63 12.03
N LEU A 97 16.71 19.13 11.06
CA LEU A 97 16.18 18.45 9.87
C LEU A 97 15.35 17.22 10.25
N TYR A 98 15.80 16.44 11.24
CA TYR A 98 15.03 15.33 11.77
C TYR A 98 13.65 15.77 12.28
N VAL A 99 13.60 16.81 13.13
CA VAL A 99 12.34 17.31 13.69
C VAL A 99 11.41 17.83 12.59
N GLU A 100 11.95 18.54 11.60
CA GLU A 100 11.19 19.06 10.46
C GLU A 100 10.56 17.93 9.64
N GLN A 101 11.36 16.96 9.20
CA GLN A 101 10.89 15.85 8.37
C GLN A 101 9.98 14.89 9.13
N ALA A 102 10.26 14.61 10.40
CA ALA A 102 9.40 13.80 11.25
C ALA A 102 8.04 14.49 11.48
N THR A 103 8.02 15.81 11.59
CA THR A 103 6.79 16.62 11.67
C THR A 103 6.01 16.55 10.35
N ALA A 104 6.67 16.77 9.22
CA ALA A 104 6.06 16.67 7.90
C ALA A 104 5.41 15.28 7.68
N LEU A 105 6.11 14.20 8.01
CA LEU A 105 5.59 12.85 7.88
C LEU A 105 4.40 12.59 8.82
N ARG A 106 4.45 13.07 10.06
CA ARG A 106 3.31 13.00 10.99
C ARG A 106 2.09 13.71 10.40
N ASP A 107 2.26 14.92 9.88
CA ASP A 107 1.15 15.72 9.35
C ASP A 107 0.55 15.06 8.10
N ALA A 108 1.38 14.45 7.24
CA ALA A 108 0.92 13.66 6.11
C ALA A 108 0.12 12.41 6.56
N LEU A 109 0.56 11.70 7.61
CA LEU A 109 -0.15 10.54 8.17
C LEU A 109 -1.51 10.95 8.74
N VAL A 110 -1.57 12.06 9.48
CA VAL A 110 -2.83 12.60 10.00
C VAL A 110 -3.76 12.98 8.84
N GLY A 111 -3.26 13.69 7.83
CA GLY A 111 -4.05 14.04 6.66
C GLY A 111 -4.58 12.82 5.91
N ALA A 112 -3.78 11.77 5.78
CA ALA A 112 -4.20 10.53 5.14
C ALA A 112 -5.31 9.80 5.90
N ASP A 113 -5.24 9.80 7.24
CA ASP A 113 -6.25 9.15 8.08
C ASP A 113 -7.56 9.96 8.12
N VAL A 114 -7.47 11.30 8.12
CA VAL A 114 -8.63 12.19 8.01
C VAL A 114 -9.33 12.02 6.68
N VAL A 115 -8.59 11.93 5.57
CA VAL A 115 -9.18 11.64 4.25
C VAL A 115 -9.93 10.31 4.27
N LEU A 116 -9.37 9.26 4.89
CA LEU A 116 -10.07 7.99 5.06
C LEU A 116 -11.38 8.17 5.84
N ASP A 117 -11.35 8.94 6.92
CA ASP A 117 -12.53 9.15 7.76
C ASP A 117 -13.66 9.83 6.98
N VAL A 118 -13.33 10.86 6.19
CA VAL A 118 -14.28 11.55 5.30
C VAL A 118 -14.95 10.59 4.32
N TRP A 119 -14.24 9.55 3.87
CA TRP A 119 -14.76 8.56 2.93
C TRP A 119 -15.58 7.46 3.59
N ARG A 120 -15.49 7.30 4.91
CA ARG A 120 -16.15 6.22 5.64
C ARG A 120 -17.67 6.30 5.53
N GLU A 121 -18.26 7.46 5.83
CA GLU A 121 -19.71 7.65 5.83
C GLU A 121 -20.33 7.48 4.43
N PRO A 122 -19.82 8.13 3.37
CA PRO A 122 -20.33 7.91 2.01
C PRO A 122 -20.27 6.44 1.55
N LEU A 123 -19.21 5.71 1.92
CA LEU A 123 -19.10 4.28 1.60
C LEU A 123 -20.17 3.44 2.31
N VAL A 124 -20.45 3.73 3.58
CA VAL A 124 -21.50 3.04 4.35
C VAL A 124 -22.88 3.34 3.75
N GLU A 125 -23.16 4.60 3.43
CA GLU A 125 -24.45 5.01 2.88
C GLU A 125 -24.73 4.40 1.50
N LEU A 126 -23.72 4.37 0.62
CA LEU A 126 -23.90 3.88 -0.75
C LEU A 126 -23.97 2.36 -0.85
N ILE A 127 -23.12 1.66 -0.09
CA ILE A 127 -23.00 0.21 -0.21
C ILE A 127 -23.98 -0.49 0.72
N GLY A 128 -24.52 0.21 1.73
CA GLY A 128 -25.47 -0.33 2.71
C GLY A 128 -24.89 -1.46 3.57
N ALA A 129 -23.58 -1.65 3.53
CA ALA A 129 -22.86 -2.77 4.14
C ALA A 129 -21.99 -2.31 5.31
N ASP A 130 -21.55 -3.28 6.12
CA ASP A 130 -20.61 -3.06 7.21
C ASP A 130 -19.21 -2.76 6.63
N VAL A 131 -18.87 -1.47 6.50
CA VAL A 131 -17.55 -1.03 6.03
C VAL A 131 -16.54 -1.26 7.15
N ALA A 132 -15.73 -2.32 6.98
CA ALA A 132 -14.70 -2.68 7.93
C ALA A 132 -13.44 -1.83 7.74
N VAL A 133 -12.68 -1.65 8.82
CA VAL A 133 -11.32 -1.10 8.75
C VAL A 133 -10.33 -2.26 8.69
N ASP A 134 -9.58 -2.34 7.60
CA ASP A 134 -8.49 -3.29 7.43
C ASP A 134 -7.16 -2.61 7.75
N HIS A 135 -6.37 -3.21 8.64
CA HIS A 135 -5.06 -2.70 9.03
C HIS A 135 -3.89 -3.50 8.46
N SER A 136 -4.12 -4.28 7.40
CA SER A 136 -3.13 -5.14 6.80
C SER A 136 -2.12 -4.35 5.96
N VAL A 137 -0.83 -4.68 6.12
CA VAL A 137 0.27 -4.15 5.29
C VAL A 137 0.20 -4.71 3.86
N GLN A 138 -0.28 -5.94 3.71
CA GLN A 138 -0.55 -6.54 2.42
C GLN A 138 -2.04 -6.45 2.12
N LEU A 139 -2.37 -5.99 0.91
CA LEU A 139 -3.74 -5.95 0.41
C LEU A 139 -3.94 -7.08 -0.60
N SER A 140 -5.19 -7.52 -0.76
CA SER A 140 -5.61 -8.48 -1.79
C SER A 140 -5.53 -7.92 -3.22
N VAL A 141 -5.37 -6.60 -3.36
CA VAL A 141 -5.37 -5.87 -4.64
C VAL A 141 -4.07 -5.11 -4.84
N ARG A 142 -3.63 -4.96 -6.09
CA ARG A 142 -2.47 -4.14 -6.44
C ARG A 142 -2.90 -2.70 -6.61
N LEU A 143 -2.18 -1.78 -5.97
CA LEU A 143 -2.41 -0.35 -6.12
C LEU A 143 -1.42 0.26 -7.11
N PRO A 144 -1.84 1.27 -7.89
CA PRO A 144 -0.98 1.97 -8.84
C PRO A 144 0.05 2.91 -8.17
N ALA A 145 -0.13 3.18 -6.88
CA ALA A 145 0.72 4.08 -6.10
C ALA A 145 0.91 3.56 -4.67
N HIS A 146 1.92 4.08 -3.99
CA HIS A 146 2.28 3.66 -2.64
C HIS A 146 1.26 4.13 -1.61
N ARG A 147 1.10 3.34 -0.55
CA ARG A 147 0.34 3.73 0.63
C ARG A 147 1.23 4.43 1.64
N LEU A 148 0.60 5.31 2.42
CA LEU A 148 1.22 5.93 3.58
C LEU A 148 0.83 5.22 4.89
N LEU A 149 -0.39 4.70 4.96
CA LEU A 149 -0.97 4.06 6.14
C LEU A 149 -1.18 2.56 5.90
N PRO A 150 -0.90 1.71 6.90
CA PRO A 150 -1.35 0.33 6.91
C PRO A 150 -2.83 0.28 7.33
N THR A 151 -3.67 1.09 6.69
CA THR A 151 -5.11 1.19 6.96
C THR A 151 -5.87 1.41 5.64
N ALA A 152 -6.96 0.68 5.47
CA ALA A 152 -7.89 0.80 4.36
C ALA A 152 -9.33 0.58 4.85
N LEU A 153 -10.29 1.17 4.15
CA LEU A 153 -11.71 0.84 4.31
C LEU A 153 -12.06 -0.29 3.36
N VAL A 154 -12.81 -1.27 3.82
CA VAL A 154 -13.16 -2.46 3.05
C VAL A 154 -14.66 -2.73 3.17
N ALA A 155 -15.35 -2.62 2.04
CA ALA A 155 -16.73 -3.09 1.89
C ALA A 155 -16.68 -4.49 1.28
N ARG A 156 -16.72 -5.52 2.13
CA ARG A 156 -16.48 -6.92 1.72
C ARG A 156 -17.51 -7.44 0.72
N ASP A 157 -18.77 -7.08 0.90
CA ASP A 157 -19.86 -7.54 0.03
C ASP A 157 -19.74 -6.98 -1.38
N ALA A 158 -19.24 -5.74 -1.50
CA ALA A 158 -18.91 -5.12 -2.78
C ALA A 158 -17.47 -5.44 -3.24
N GLN A 159 -16.70 -6.24 -2.49
CA GLN A 159 -15.28 -6.50 -2.71
C GLN A 159 -14.43 -5.23 -2.92
N LEU A 160 -14.90 -4.09 -2.40
CA LEU A 160 -14.32 -2.79 -2.62
C LEU A 160 -13.35 -2.45 -1.50
N LEU A 161 -12.16 -1.99 -1.87
CA LEU A 161 -11.17 -1.43 -0.98
C LEU A 161 -10.95 0.05 -1.30
N VAL A 162 -10.91 0.88 -0.27
CA VAL A 162 -10.61 2.31 -0.36
C VAL A 162 -9.42 2.67 0.53
N THR A 163 -8.40 3.30 -0.03
CA THR A 163 -7.18 3.65 0.71
C THR A 163 -6.47 4.87 0.11
N PRO A 164 -5.89 5.76 0.95
CA PRO A 164 -5.16 6.93 0.48
C PRO A 164 -3.86 6.48 -0.15
N VAL A 165 -3.54 7.08 -1.30
CA VAL A 165 -2.31 6.82 -2.02
C VAL A 165 -1.46 8.08 -2.09
N CYS A 166 -0.15 7.90 -2.05
CA CYS A 166 0.82 8.97 -1.94
C CYS A 166 1.97 8.77 -2.92
N SER A 167 2.69 9.86 -3.16
CA SER A 167 3.97 9.85 -3.87
C SER A 167 5.08 10.26 -2.92
N ALA A 168 6.33 9.87 -3.20
CA ALA A 168 7.49 10.31 -2.41
C ALA A 168 7.52 11.85 -2.25
N ARG A 169 7.18 12.58 -3.31
CA ARG A 169 7.22 14.05 -3.35
C ARG A 169 6.21 14.71 -2.40
N THR A 170 4.99 14.19 -2.33
CA THR A 170 3.96 14.75 -1.44
C THR A 170 4.33 14.49 0.03
N LEU A 171 4.86 13.31 0.34
CA LEU A 171 5.29 12.94 1.69
C LEU A 171 6.44 13.80 2.21
N ALA A 172 7.47 14.01 1.39
CA ALA A 172 8.65 14.80 1.80
C ALA A 172 8.29 16.24 2.19
N LYS A 173 7.17 16.77 1.69
CA LYS A 173 6.67 18.12 1.98
C LYS A 173 5.61 18.17 3.08
N GLY A 174 5.28 17.02 3.69
CA GLY A 174 4.18 16.91 4.65
C GLY A 174 2.80 17.25 4.05
N GLN A 175 2.67 17.12 2.73
CA GLN A 175 1.42 17.39 2.05
C GLN A 175 0.44 16.22 2.23
N PRO A 176 -0.88 16.47 2.10
CA PRO A 176 -1.88 15.41 2.11
C PRO A 176 -1.60 14.35 1.03
N PRO A 177 -2.28 13.18 1.09
CA PRO A 177 -2.21 12.18 0.04
C PRO A 177 -2.40 12.77 -1.35
N MET A 178 -1.82 12.12 -2.35
CA MET A 178 -1.99 12.52 -3.76
C MET A 178 -3.43 12.30 -4.22
N GLY A 179 -4.10 11.31 -3.65
CA GLY A 179 -5.47 10.94 -3.97
C GLY A 179 -5.89 9.75 -3.13
N ILE A 180 -7.05 9.21 -3.49
CA ILE A 180 -7.61 8.03 -2.84
C ILE A 180 -7.93 6.98 -3.89
N ALA A 181 -7.48 5.76 -3.63
CA ALA A 181 -7.69 4.65 -4.53
C ALA A 181 -8.96 3.90 -4.15
N CYS A 182 -9.85 3.71 -5.10
CA CYS A 182 -10.89 2.67 -5.07
C CYS A 182 -10.37 1.48 -5.87
N ALA A 183 -10.43 0.28 -5.27
CA ALA A 183 -9.84 -0.91 -5.85
C ALA A 183 -10.70 -2.15 -5.62
N GLN A 184 -10.75 -2.99 -6.66
CA GLN A 184 -11.26 -4.35 -6.67
C GLN A 184 -10.20 -5.25 -7.31
N GLN A 185 -10.46 -6.56 -7.37
CA GLN A 185 -9.62 -7.46 -8.13
C GLN A 185 -9.57 -6.99 -9.60
N ASP A 186 -8.36 -6.77 -10.11
CA ASP A 186 -8.05 -6.37 -11.49
C ASP A 186 -8.53 -4.97 -11.96
N LEU A 187 -9.19 -4.20 -11.10
CA LEU A 187 -9.58 -2.81 -11.37
C LEU A 187 -9.15 -1.89 -10.23
N THR A 188 -8.49 -0.78 -10.56
CA THR A 188 -8.18 0.27 -9.60
C THR A 188 -8.28 1.63 -10.26
N ARG A 189 -8.88 2.59 -9.56
CA ARG A 189 -8.92 4.01 -9.95
C ARG A 189 -8.45 4.87 -8.79
N VAL A 190 -7.75 5.95 -9.10
CA VAL A 190 -7.31 6.95 -8.12
C VAL A 190 -8.05 8.24 -8.39
N TYR A 191 -8.78 8.70 -7.38
CA TYR A 191 -9.55 9.94 -7.42
C TYR A 191 -8.79 11.07 -6.70
N PRO A 192 -8.82 12.31 -7.24
CA PRO A 192 -8.41 13.51 -6.54
C PRO A 192 -9.13 13.67 -5.19
N LEU A 193 -8.43 14.20 -4.18
CA LEU A 193 -9.01 14.41 -2.84
C LEU A 193 -10.13 15.46 -2.80
N ALA A 194 -10.20 16.35 -3.79
CA ALA A 194 -11.21 17.39 -3.87
C ALA A 194 -12.54 16.88 -4.45
N ASP A 195 -12.55 15.67 -5.02
CA ASP A 195 -13.74 15.10 -5.64
C ASP A 195 -14.70 14.58 -4.55
N ASP A 196 -15.98 14.65 -4.86
CA ASP A 196 -17.04 14.17 -3.97
C ASP A 196 -16.94 12.63 -3.81
N PRO A 197 -16.79 12.12 -2.57
CA PRO A 197 -16.61 10.68 -2.35
C PRO A 197 -17.75 9.83 -2.91
N GLN A 198 -19.00 10.31 -2.78
CA GLN A 198 -20.16 9.57 -3.25
C GLN A 198 -20.10 9.38 -4.77
N ARG A 199 -19.90 10.46 -5.53
CA ARG A 199 -19.73 10.39 -6.98
C ARG A 199 -18.58 9.49 -7.41
N CYS A 200 -17.45 9.53 -6.69
CA CYS A 200 -16.29 8.69 -7.02
C CYS A 200 -16.59 7.20 -6.83
N VAL A 201 -17.30 6.84 -5.76
CA VAL A 201 -17.72 5.45 -5.51
C VAL A 201 -18.72 4.98 -6.56
N GLU A 202 -19.72 5.80 -6.90
CA GLU A 202 -20.69 5.50 -7.95
C GLU A 202 -20.01 5.28 -9.31
N ASP A 203 -19.12 6.20 -9.73
CA ASP A 203 -18.32 6.05 -10.96
C ASP A 203 -17.46 4.79 -10.94
N PHE A 204 -16.83 4.48 -9.79
CA PHE A 204 -16.03 3.26 -9.67
C PHE A 204 -16.88 2.00 -9.82
N LEU A 205 -18.05 1.95 -9.20
CA LEU A 205 -18.95 0.79 -9.26
C LEU A 205 -19.52 0.57 -10.66
N GLU A 206 -19.82 1.66 -11.39
CA GLU A 206 -20.23 1.56 -12.80
C GLU A 206 -19.10 0.97 -13.65
N ALA A 207 -17.88 1.50 -13.50
CA ALA A 207 -16.70 1.00 -14.19
C ALA A 207 -16.37 -0.46 -13.85
N ALA A 208 -16.57 -0.86 -12.59
CA ALA A 208 -16.42 -2.24 -12.14
C ALA A 208 -17.44 -3.16 -12.82
N ALA A 209 -18.70 -2.73 -12.91
CA ALA A 209 -19.75 -3.51 -13.57
C ALA A 209 -19.47 -3.66 -15.08
N ASP A 210 -18.99 -2.61 -15.76
CA ASP A 210 -18.54 -2.68 -17.14
C ASP A 210 -17.36 -3.66 -17.31
N HIS A 211 -16.37 -3.57 -16.42
CA HIS A 211 -15.20 -4.44 -16.45
C HIS A 211 -15.58 -5.92 -16.26
N ALA A 212 -16.47 -6.21 -15.30
CA ALA A 212 -16.95 -7.56 -15.03
C ALA A 212 -17.71 -8.15 -16.23
N ARG A 213 -18.56 -7.35 -16.89
CA ARG A 213 -19.25 -7.77 -18.13
C ARG A 213 -18.26 -8.11 -19.25
N ALA A 214 -17.29 -7.23 -19.50
CA ALA A 214 -16.27 -7.46 -20.52
C ALA A 214 -15.39 -8.69 -20.21
N LEU A 215 -15.10 -8.95 -18.93
CA LEU A 215 -14.37 -10.14 -18.51
C LEU A 215 -15.18 -11.42 -18.74
N ALA A 216 -16.48 -11.42 -18.41
CA ALA A 216 -17.37 -12.55 -18.66
C ALA A 216 -17.44 -12.91 -20.15
N GLU A 217 -17.63 -11.92 -21.03
CA GLU A 217 -17.63 -12.14 -22.49
C GLU A 217 -16.31 -12.74 -22.98
N ARG A 218 -15.17 -12.29 -22.44
CA ARG A 218 -13.85 -12.84 -22.79
C ARG A 218 -13.68 -14.28 -22.32
N LEU A 219 -14.19 -14.62 -21.13
CA LEU A 219 -14.12 -15.97 -20.60
C LEU A 219 -14.99 -16.92 -21.43
N GLU A 220 -16.22 -16.54 -21.76
CA GLU A 220 -17.09 -17.31 -22.67
C GLU A 220 -16.42 -17.55 -24.04
N HIS A 221 -15.75 -16.52 -24.59
CA HIS A 221 -15.03 -16.66 -25.85
C HIS A 221 -13.82 -17.60 -25.74
N GLN A 222 -13.12 -17.58 -24.60
CA GLN A 222 -12.01 -18.49 -24.32
C GLN A 222 -12.48 -19.93 -24.16
N GLU A 223 -13.55 -20.16 -23.39
CA GLU A 223 -14.15 -21.49 -23.22
C GLU A 223 -14.57 -22.08 -24.57
N ALA A 224 -15.28 -21.30 -25.38
CA ALA A 224 -15.71 -21.73 -26.70
C ALA A 224 -14.53 -21.92 -27.69
N SER A 225 -13.39 -21.27 -27.46
CA SER A 225 -12.15 -21.50 -28.24
C SER A 225 -11.46 -22.80 -27.82
N VAL A 226 -11.45 -23.12 -26.52
CA VAL A 226 -10.91 -24.37 -25.98
C VAL A 226 -11.72 -25.56 -26.49
N GLU A 227 -13.06 -25.49 -26.46
CA GLU A 227 -13.92 -26.55 -27.00
C GLU A 227 -13.59 -26.84 -28.47
N ARG A 228 -13.53 -25.80 -29.31
CA ARG A 228 -13.17 -25.94 -30.74
C ARG A 228 -11.77 -26.51 -30.94
N PHE A 229 -10.82 -26.14 -30.10
CA PHE A 229 -9.46 -26.68 -30.18
C PHE A 229 -9.42 -28.18 -29.81
N LEU A 230 -10.21 -28.60 -28.82
CA LEU A 230 -10.34 -30.01 -28.45
C LEU A 230 -11.01 -30.82 -29.57
N GLU A 231 -12.09 -30.31 -30.17
CA GLU A 231 -12.74 -30.94 -31.33
C GLU A 231 -11.74 -31.18 -32.48
N LEU A 232 -10.94 -30.16 -32.81
CA LEU A 232 -9.90 -30.27 -33.84
C LEU A 232 -8.78 -31.25 -33.47
N SER A 233 -8.51 -31.46 -32.18
CA SER A 233 -7.48 -32.39 -31.70
C SER A 233 -7.91 -33.85 -31.77
N GLU A 234 -9.21 -34.12 -31.67
CA GLU A 234 -9.79 -35.45 -31.84
C GLU A 234 -9.81 -35.88 -33.32
N ASP A 235 -10.03 -34.92 -34.22
CA ASP A 235 -9.89 -35.08 -35.67
C ASP A 235 -8.43 -34.87 -36.13
N GLN A 236 -7.55 -35.84 -35.81
CA GLN A 236 -6.11 -35.91 -36.21
C GLN A 236 -5.59 -34.73 -37.04
N PHE A 237 -4.98 -33.75 -36.39
CA PHE A 237 -4.31 -32.64 -37.07
C PHE A 237 -3.32 -33.16 -38.13
N PRO A 238 -3.32 -32.61 -39.36
CA PRO A 238 -2.16 -32.74 -40.22
C PRO A 238 -0.98 -32.11 -39.50
N THR A 239 0.10 -32.88 -39.36
CA THR A 239 1.30 -32.49 -38.61
C THR A 239 1.78 -31.13 -39.12
N ALA A 240 1.84 -30.13 -38.23
CA ALA A 240 2.46 -28.85 -38.56
C ALA A 240 3.94 -29.12 -38.83
N GLY A 241 4.34 -29.02 -40.11
CA GLY A 241 5.71 -29.20 -40.58
C GLY A 241 6.62 -28.03 -40.25
#